data_AF-A0A937ML27-F1
#
_entry.id   AF-A0A937ML27-F1
#
_cell.length_a   1.000
_cell.length_b   1.000
_cell.length_c   1.000
_cell.angle_alpha   90.00
_cell.angle_beta   90.00
_cell.angle_gamma   90.00
#
_symmetry.space_group_name_H-M   'P 1'
#
loop_
_entity.id
_entity.type
_entity.pdbx_description
1 polymer ?
#
loop_
_entity_poly.entity_id
_entity_poly.type
_entity_poly.pdbx_seq_one_letter_code
_entity_poly.pdbx_strand_id
1 'polypeptide(L)'
;MMRKPYLIFALTLVWLWPLQPAAQERAPQAAPGFNPQVAQERGTVRIQGRDNLGDDGPVAPGQEVLLDHPEEMRAFIQNISDYARKLKPNFVVMPLNAQDLLIKNPEEEEENRLAPARTFMKAIDGMVVEGLFYGERKIDRPRNKERLTALLKLIEVAQRSRLRIMVVDYAKSRKIVDQSYKANAKKGFVSFAANAHGLDLAAIPPYPRRPINENPKSVLSLKDVKNFLYLRESLRFGRQDEFAMKMHDTNYDMVIVDVFHGRKPLSKRAVETLKYKKTGGRRLVLAYMNIGTAASYDFYWKKEWREGSPRWINTPLRDDPDRYYVEYWNPEWQKVITGNPKSFLYGIVRQGFDGVLIDGIKATKYFSRGGEEEEEEEIEQ
;
A
#
# COMPACT_ATOMS: atom_id res chain seq x y z
N MET A 1 67.79 9.11 20.74
CA MET A 1 66.82 8.59 19.75
C MET A 1 65.62 9.55 19.75
N MET A 2 65.69 10.64 18.97
CA MET A 2 64.74 11.76 19.04
C MET A 2 64.21 12.08 17.65
N ARG A 3 62.88 12.11 17.55
CA ARG A 3 62.10 12.43 16.36
C ARG A 3 62.11 13.94 16.12
N LYS A 4 62.35 14.37 14.88
CA LYS A 4 62.04 15.71 14.36
C LYS A 4 60.55 15.79 13.97
N PRO A 5 59.83 16.88 14.25
CA PRO A 5 58.57 17.19 13.57
C PRO A 5 58.78 18.16 12.41
N TYR A 6 58.11 17.92 11.29
CA TYR A 6 57.99 18.88 10.19
C TYR A 6 56.62 19.57 10.24
N LEU A 7 56.67 20.90 10.18
CA LEU A 7 55.60 21.86 9.91
C LEU A 7 54.82 21.50 8.64
N ILE A 8 53.49 21.58 8.68
CA ILE A 8 52.65 21.71 7.48
C ILE A 8 51.81 22.97 7.62
N PHE A 9 51.95 23.84 6.62
CA PHE A 9 51.21 25.09 6.40
C PHE A 9 49.71 24.82 6.20
N ALA A 10 48.86 25.56 6.92
CA ALA A 10 47.44 25.70 6.60
C ALA A 10 47.25 26.98 5.77
N LEU A 11 46.89 26.82 4.49
CA LEU A 11 46.40 27.92 3.66
C LEU A 11 44.88 27.83 3.57
N THR A 12 44.22 28.80 4.17
CA THR A 12 42.78 29.09 4.06
C THR A 12 42.49 29.73 2.71
N LEU A 13 41.61 29.12 1.90
CA LEU A 13 40.93 29.80 0.80
C LEU A 13 39.44 29.95 1.15
N VAL A 14 39.05 31.18 1.49
CA VAL A 14 37.67 31.64 1.63
C VAL A 14 37.19 32.06 0.25
N TRP A 15 36.14 31.42 -0.27
CA TRP A 15 35.46 31.86 -1.49
C TRP A 15 34.37 32.86 -1.12
N LEU A 16 34.58 34.13 -1.49
CA LEU A 16 33.56 35.19 -1.46
C LEU A 16 32.56 34.98 -2.62
N TRP A 17 31.29 34.82 -2.30
CA TRP A 17 30.18 34.98 -3.25
C TRP A 17 29.65 36.43 -3.16
N PRO A 18 29.43 37.15 -4.27
CA PRO A 18 28.83 38.48 -4.21
C PRO A 18 27.31 38.37 -4.00
N LEU A 19 26.84 39.08 -2.98
CA LEU A 19 25.44 39.36 -2.67
C LEU A 19 24.79 40.18 -3.79
N GLN A 20 23.67 39.69 -4.31
CA GLN A 20 22.82 40.40 -5.26
C GLN A 20 21.66 41.07 -4.50
N PRO A 21 21.36 42.37 -4.75
CA PRO A 21 20.39 43.11 -3.93
C PRO A 21 18.94 42.71 -4.23
N ALA A 22 18.13 42.71 -3.17
CA ALA A 22 16.71 42.39 -3.17
C ALA A 22 15.91 43.34 -4.08
N ALA A 23 15.10 42.77 -4.96
CA ALA A 23 14.13 43.51 -5.76
C ALA A 23 12.96 43.97 -4.88
N GLN A 24 12.69 45.26 -4.98
CA GLN A 24 11.73 46.05 -4.21
C GLN A 24 10.30 45.77 -4.70
N GLU A 25 9.42 45.32 -3.80
CA GLU A 25 7.99 45.21 -4.05
C GLU A 25 7.39 46.59 -4.37
N ARG A 26 6.72 46.71 -5.52
CA ARG A 26 5.92 47.89 -5.87
C ARG A 26 4.47 47.66 -5.46
N ALA A 27 3.99 48.47 -4.51
CA ALA A 27 2.57 48.65 -4.25
C ALA A 27 1.90 49.45 -5.39
N PRO A 28 0.71 49.07 -5.88
CA PRO A 28 -0.08 49.94 -6.73
C PRO A 28 -0.86 50.97 -5.89
N GLN A 29 -0.82 52.22 -6.37
CA GLN A 29 -1.52 53.38 -5.84
C GLN A 29 -3.06 53.25 -5.98
N ALA A 30 -3.77 53.81 -5.02
CA ALA A 30 -5.22 53.97 -5.02
C ALA A 30 -5.62 55.40 -5.44
N ALA A 31 -6.73 55.53 -6.19
CA ALA A 31 -7.72 56.62 -6.13
C ALA A 31 -8.88 56.33 -7.13
N PRO A 32 -10.08 56.94 -7.01
CA PRO A 32 -10.90 57.19 -5.82
C PRO A 32 -12.39 56.77 -6.03
N GLY A 33 -13.20 56.76 -4.94
CA GLY A 33 -14.63 57.10 -5.02
C GLY A 33 -15.67 55.98 -4.79
N PHE A 34 -16.25 56.01 -3.59
CA PHE A 34 -17.41 55.29 -3.02
C PHE A 34 -18.71 55.24 -3.85
N ASN A 35 -19.50 54.16 -3.74
CA ASN A 35 -20.72 54.12 -2.88
C ASN A 35 -21.30 52.68 -2.72
N PRO A 36 -21.65 52.19 -1.51
CA PRO A 36 -22.16 50.85 -1.28
C PRO A 36 -23.69 50.85 -1.14
N GLN A 37 -24.41 50.50 -2.21
CA GLN A 37 -25.83 50.17 -2.13
C GLN A 37 -26.32 49.51 -3.44
N VAL A 38 -25.91 48.27 -3.72
CA VAL A 38 -26.75 47.30 -4.46
C VAL A 38 -26.37 45.91 -3.96
N ALA A 39 -27.25 45.31 -3.19
CA ALA A 39 -27.19 43.94 -2.76
C ALA A 39 -27.69 43.01 -3.87
N GLN A 40 -27.15 41.78 -3.88
CA GLN A 40 -27.66 40.57 -4.52
C GLN A 40 -27.77 40.54 -6.05
N GLU A 41 -26.97 39.66 -6.66
CA GLU A 41 -27.50 38.54 -7.47
C GLU A 41 -26.37 37.54 -7.76
N ARG A 42 -26.50 36.33 -7.19
CA ARG A 42 -25.66 35.16 -7.51
C ARG A 42 -26.25 34.49 -8.74
N GLY A 43 -25.48 34.40 -9.83
CA GLY A 43 -25.86 33.61 -11.00
C GLY A 43 -25.95 32.12 -10.66
N THR A 44 -27.11 31.52 -10.91
CA THR A 44 -27.37 30.08 -10.78
C THR A 44 -27.31 29.42 -12.16
N VAL A 45 -26.60 28.29 -12.25
CA VAL A 45 -26.63 27.41 -13.42
C VAL A 45 -27.89 26.54 -13.31
N ARG A 46 -28.74 26.61 -14.35
CA ARG A 46 -30.00 25.87 -14.43
C ARG A 46 -29.75 24.38 -14.71
N ILE A 47 -30.27 23.51 -13.85
CA ILE A 47 -30.61 22.12 -14.20
C ILE A 47 -32.05 21.89 -13.72
N GLN A 48 -32.93 21.59 -14.68
CA GLN A 48 -34.32 21.10 -14.55
C GLN A 48 -35.23 21.84 -13.55
N GLY A 49 -36.05 22.73 -14.10
CA GLY A 49 -36.92 23.65 -13.37
C GLY A 49 -37.77 23.02 -12.27
N ARG A 50 -37.58 23.55 -11.06
CA ARG A 50 -38.58 23.76 -10.00
C ARG A 50 -38.10 24.94 -9.15
N ASP A 51 -39.01 25.85 -8.84
CA ASP A 51 -38.75 27.01 -7.99
C ASP A 51 -38.65 26.58 -6.52
N ASN A 52 -37.52 26.86 -5.86
CA ASN A 52 -37.39 26.72 -4.40
C ASN A 52 -37.84 28.02 -3.75
N LEU A 53 -39.12 28.14 -3.44
CA LEU A 53 -39.59 28.99 -2.36
C LEU A 53 -39.37 28.22 -1.05
N GLY A 54 -38.69 28.85 -0.10
CA GLY A 54 -38.36 28.26 1.18
C GLY A 54 -39.61 27.86 1.97
N ASP A 55 -39.63 26.61 2.41
CA ASP A 55 -40.38 26.13 3.54
C ASP A 55 -39.51 25.05 4.20
N ASP A 56 -38.95 25.34 5.38
CA ASP A 56 -38.20 24.39 6.19
C ASP A 56 -39.20 23.41 6.83
N GLY A 57 -39.71 22.48 6.02
CA GLY A 57 -40.44 21.31 6.48
C GLY A 57 -39.49 20.30 7.14
N PRO A 58 -39.94 19.52 8.13
CA PRO A 58 -39.09 18.55 8.81
C PRO A 58 -38.52 17.53 7.81
N VAL A 59 -37.19 17.44 7.78
CA VAL A 59 -36.45 16.45 6.98
C VAL A 59 -36.99 15.07 7.31
N ALA A 60 -37.51 14.38 6.29
CA ALA A 60 -37.99 13.01 6.43
C ALA A 60 -36.86 12.10 6.98
N PRO A 61 -37.13 11.25 7.98
CA PRO A 61 -36.11 10.35 8.49
C PRO A 61 -35.87 9.20 7.49
N GLY A 62 -34.60 8.92 7.20
CA GLY A 62 -34.20 7.59 6.70
C GLY A 62 -33.85 7.45 5.21
N GLN A 63 -33.13 8.40 4.61
CA GLN A 63 -32.16 8.03 3.59
C GLN A 63 -30.77 8.14 4.21
N GLU A 64 -30.36 7.11 4.95
CA GLU A 64 -28.93 6.87 5.13
C GLU A 64 -28.34 6.77 3.73
N VAL A 65 -27.43 7.69 3.39
CA VAL A 65 -26.61 7.54 2.19
C VAL A 65 -25.81 6.26 2.40
N LEU A 66 -26.26 5.17 1.80
CA LEU A 66 -25.55 3.89 1.80
C LEU A 66 -24.13 4.16 1.29
N LEU A 67 -23.16 4.01 2.19
CA LEU A 67 -21.77 4.33 1.89
C LEU A 67 -21.23 3.29 0.89
N ASP A 68 -20.71 3.75 -0.25
CA ASP A 68 -20.01 2.89 -1.21
C ASP A 68 -18.61 2.56 -0.67
N HIS A 69 -18.57 1.54 0.20
CA HIS A 69 -17.36 1.02 0.82
C HIS A 69 -16.22 0.72 -0.18
N PRO A 70 -16.47 0.03 -1.31
CA PRO A 70 -15.47 -0.10 -2.37
C PRO A 70 -14.94 1.24 -2.91
N GLU A 71 -15.79 2.22 -3.21
CA GLU A 71 -15.34 3.53 -3.71
C GLU A 71 -14.54 4.31 -2.66
N GLU A 72 -14.94 4.25 -1.38
CA GLU A 72 -14.18 4.86 -0.29
C GLU A 72 -12.77 4.26 -0.15
N MET A 73 -12.66 2.93 -0.25
CA MET A 73 -11.35 2.26 -0.24
C MET A 73 -10.51 2.64 -1.46
N ARG A 74 -11.12 2.74 -2.65
CA ARG A 74 -10.43 3.23 -3.86
C ARG A 74 -9.94 4.66 -3.63
N ALA A 75 -10.78 5.56 -3.09
CA ALA A 75 -10.42 6.95 -2.83
C ALA A 75 -9.28 7.06 -1.82
N PHE A 76 -9.30 6.24 -0.77
CA PHE A 76 -8.24 6.23 0.23
C PHE A 76 -6.88 5.79 -0.36
N ILE A 77 -6.86 4.72 -1.16
CA ILE A 77 -5.63 4.27 -1.84
C ILE A 77 -5.12 5.32 -2.85
N GLN A 78 -6.03 6.01 -3.55
CA GLN A 78 -5.67 7.13 -4.43
C GLN A 78 -4.97 8.26 -3.63
N ASN A 79 -5.53 8.65 -2.48
CA ASN A 79 -4.94 9.66 -1.59
C ASN A 79 -3.57 9.25 -1.04
N ILE A 80 -3.41 7.98 -0.67
CA ILE A 80 -2.12 7.39 -0.26
C ILE A 80 -1.10 7.52 -1.40
N SER A 81 -1.49 7.14 -2.61
CA SER A 81 -0.61 7.20 -3.79
C SER A 81 -0.15 8.62 -4.11
N ASP A 82 -1.09 9.57 -4.14
CA ASP A 82 -0.79 10.98 -4.41
C ASP A 82 0.14 11.57 -3.36
N TYR A 83 -0.13 11.31 -2.08
CA TYR A 83 0.71 11.80 -0.99
C TYR A 83 2.13 11.18 -1.04
N ALA A 84 2.24 9.87 -1.23
CA ALA A 84 3.54 9.21 -1.32
C ALA A 84 4.37 9.73 -2.49
N ARG A 85 3.75 9.92 -3.66
CA ARG A 85 4.43 10.38 -4.89
C ARG A 85 4.81 11.86 -4.82
N LYS A 86 4.10 12.69 -4.05
CA LYS A 86 4.52 14.06 -3.71
C LYS A 86 5.81 14.07 -2.87
N LEU A 87 5.98 13.11 -1.96
CA LEU A 87 7.16 13.00 -1.10
C LEU A 87 8.34 12.33 -1.80
N LYS A 88 8.08 11.30 -2.61
CA LYS A 88 9.08 10.53 -3.36
C LYS A 88 8.51 10.19 -4.74
N PRO A 89 8.97 10.86 -5.81
CA PRO A 89 8.58 10.50 -7.17
C PRO A 89 8.87 9.02 -7.45
N ASN A 90 8.00 8.37 -8.23
CA ASN A 90 8.06 6.94 -8.54
C ASN A 90 7.91 5.99 -7.33
N PHE A 91 7.35 6.44 -6.21
CA PHE A 91 7.00 5.55 -5.11
C PHE A 91 5.97 4.51 -5.56
N VAL A 92 6.30 3.23 -5.37
CA VAL A 92 5.49 2.10 -5.82
C VAL A 92 4.32 1.89 -4.87
N VAL A 93 3.10 1.76 -5.42
CA VAL A 93 1.89 1.46 -4.65
C VAL A 93 1.26 0.18 -5.20
N MET A 94 1.18 -0.84 -4.36
CA MET A 94 0.55 -2.11 -4.71
C MET A 94 -0.43 -2.52 -3.61
N PRO A 95 -1.74 -2.60 -3.87
CA PRO A 95 -2.64 -3.25 -2.95
C PRO A 95 -2.53 -4.78 -3.00
N LEU A 96 -2.84 -5.41 -1.87
CA LEU A 96 -2.92 -6.85 -1.65
C LEU A 96 -4.39 -7.27 -1.76
N ASN A 97 -4.69 -8.27 -2.60
CA ASN A 97 -6.02 -8.86 -2.77
C ASN A 97 -7.13 -7.84 -3.15
N ALA A 98 -6.81 -6.83 -3.97
CA ALA A 98 -7.73 -5.76 -4.37
C ALA A 98 -8.46 -5.98 -5.70
N GLN A 99 -8.57 -7.23 -6.17
CA GLN A 99 -9.22 -7.54 -7.45
C GLN A 99 -10.67 -7.03 -7.52
N ASP A 100 -11.38 -7.01 -6.40
CA ASP A 100 -12.78 -6.57 -6.31
C ASP A 100 -12.91 -5.04 -6.44
N LEU A 101 -11.80 -4.30 -6.29
CA LEU A 101 -11.77 -2.84 -6.48
C LEU A 101 -11.52 -2.41 -7.94
N LEU A 102 -11.22 -3.36 -8.84
CA LEU A 102 -10.89 -3.05 -10.24
C LEU A 102 -12.11 -2.65 -11.09
N ILE A 103 -13.30 -3.03 -10.64
CA ILE A 103 -14.58 -2.77 -11.31
C ILE A 103 -15.50 -2.00 -10.36
N LYS A 104 -16.33 -1.12 -10.92
CA LYS A 104 -17.44 -0.44 -10.24
C LYS A 104 -18.71 -1.29 -10.41
N ASN A 105 -19.57 -1.27 -9.39
CA ASN A 105 -20.89 -1.93 -9.38
C ASN A 105 -20.85 -3.39 -9.89
N PRO A 106 -20.17 -4.32 -9.18
CA PRO A 106 -20.08 -5.71 -9.62
C PRO A 106 -21.45 -6.42 -9.68
N GLU A 107 -22.47 -5.91 -9.00
CA GLU A 107 -23.81 -6.51 -8.93
C GLU A 107 -24.72 -6.14 -10.12
N GLU A 108 -24.37 -5.10 -10.89
CA GLU A 108 -25.06 -4.71 -12.14
C GLU A 108 -24.53 -5.55 -13.33
N GLU A 109 -24.30 -6.85 -13.09
CA GLU A 109 -23.80 -7.83 -14.07
C GLU A 109 -24.78 -8.07 -15.23
N GLU A 110 -26.06 -7.70 -15.07
CA GLU A 110 -27.12 -7.92 -16.06
C GLU A 110 -26.87 -7.22 -17.41
N GLU A 111 -26.07 -6.15 -17.45
CA GLU A 111 -25.81 -5.40 -18.69
C GLU A 111 -24.46 -5.70 -19.37
N ASN A 112 -23.74 -6.75 -18.93
CA ASN A 112 -22.53 -7.24 -19.59
C ASN A 112 -21.43 -6.17 -19.78
N ARG A 113 -21.43 -5.13 -18.93
CA ARG A 113 -20.47 -4.01 -18.96
C ARG A 113 -19.80 -3.88 -17.59
N LEU A 114 -18.72 -4.65 -17.39
CA LEU A 114 -17.77 -4.35 -16.32
C LEU A 114 -17.30 -2.90 -16.46
N ALA A 115 -17.65 -2.03 -15.52
CA ALA A 115 -17.23 -0.64 -15.52
C ALA A 115 -15.87 -0.53 -14.81
N PRO A 116 -14.73 -0.41 -15.53
CA PRO A 116 -13.43 -0.46 -14.86
C PRO A 116 -13.21 0.80 -14.03
N ALA A 117 -12.68 0.65 -12.81
CA ALA A 117 -12.31 1.76 -11.93
C ALA A 117 -11.00 2.42 -12.41
N ARG A 118 -11.06 3.13 -13.55
CA ARG A 118 -9.88 3.64 -14.27
C ARG A 118 -9.01 4.58 -13.43
N THR A 119 -9.63 5.45 -12.62
CA THR A 119 -8.88 6.39 -11.77
C THR A 119 -8.07 5.65 -10.70
N PHE A 120 -8.70 4.69 -10.02
CA PHE A 120 -8.02 3.80 -9.08
C PHE A 120 -6.88 3.01 -9.75
N MET A 121 -7.13 2.39 -10.90
CA MET A 121 -6.09 1.64 -11.62
C MET A 121 -4.92 2.51 -12.08
N LYS A 122 -5.12 3.81 -12.35
CA LYS A 122 -4.01 4.75 -12.64
C LYS A 122 -3.22 5.15 -11.40
N ALA A 123 -3.82 5.04 -10.21
CA ALA A 123 -3.17 5.42 -8.96
C ALA A 123 -2.23 4.32 -8.42
N ILE A 124 -2.34 3.08 -8.88
CA ILE A 124 -1.52 1.95 -8.43
C ILE A 124 -0.57 1.47 -9.53
N ASP A 125 0.52 0.80 -9.15
CA ASP A 125 1.55 0.30 -10.08
C ASP A 125 1.38 -1.19 -10.41
N GLY A 126 0.70 -1.90 -9.52
CA GLY A 126 0.47 -3.33 -9.62
C GLY A 126 -0.42 -3.82 -8.49
N MET A 127 -0.59 -5.14 -8.40
CA MET A 127 -1.34 -5.79 -7.32
C MET A 127 -0.66 -7.10 -6.95
N VAL A 128 -0.69 -7.42 -5.66
CA VAL A 128 -0.32 -8.76 -5.16
C VAL A 128 -1.61 -9.53 -4.91
N VAL A 129 -1.67 -10.78 -5.39
CA VAL A 129 -2.78 -11.70 -5.16
C VAL A 129 -2.27 -12.91 -4.40
N GLU A 130 -2.90 -13.23 -3.29
CA GLU A 130 -2.56 -14.37 -2.45
C GLU A 130 -3.41 -15.60 -2.77
N GLY A 131 -2.76 -16.76 -2.72
CA GLY A 131 -3.36 -18.06 -2.94
C GLY A 131 -4.12 -18.16 -4.26
N LEU A 132 -3.65 -17.53 -5.34
CA LEU A 132 -4.37 -17.50 -6.62
C LEU A 132 -4.58 -18.92 -7.14
N PHE A 133 -3.52 -19.71 -7.25
CA PHE A 133 -3.60 -21.09 -7.72
C PHE A 133 -3.57 -22.09 -6.56
N TYR A 134 -2.76 -21.82 -5.53
CA TYR A 134 -2.54 -22.77 -4.44
C TYR A 134 -2.52 -22.10 -3.07
N GLY A 135 -3.18 -22.78 -2.14
CA GLY A 135 -3.14 -22.52 -0.72
C GLY A 135 -3.87 -21.25 -0.31
N GLU A 136 -5.02 -20.94 -0.88
CA GLU A 136 -5.89 -19.90 -0.33
C GLU A 136 -6.24 -20.16 1.14
N ARG A 137 -6.75 -21.37 1.44
CA ARG A 137 -7.14 -21.79 2.79
C ARG A 137 -6.09 -22.68 3.46
N LYS A 138 -5.56 -23.65 2.72
CA LYS A 138 -4.61 -24.65 3.22
C LYS A 138 -3.45 -24.82 2.27
N ILE A 139 -2.23 -24.69 2.80
CA ILE A 139 -0.97 -24.88 2.06
C ILE A 139 -1.03 -26.13 1.16
N ASP A 140 -0.47 -26.00 -0.04
CA ASP A 140 -0.43 -27.03 -1.10
C ASP A 140 -1.77 -27.39 -1.74
N ARG A 141 -2.92 -26.89 -1.25
CA ARG A 141 -4.22 -27.21 -1.85
C ARG A 141 -4.53 -26.32 -3.05
N PRO A 142 -4.97 -26.88 -4.19
CA PRO A 142 -5.38 -26.06 -5.33
C PRO A 142 -6.65 -25.27 -4.98
N ARG A 143 -6.76 -24.06 -5.53
CA ARG A 143 -7.99 -23.29 -5.46
C ARG A 143 -9.10 -23.99 -6.25
N ASN A 144 -10.34 -23.88 -5.76
CA ASN A 144 -11.54 -24.30 -6.48
C ASN A 144 -11.57 -23.65 -7.89
N LYS A 145 -11.97 -24.43 -8.91
CA LYS A 145 -11.85 -24.03 -10.33
C LYS A 145 -12.78 -22.88 -10.70
N GLU A 146 -13.99 -22.87 -10.17
CA GLU A 146 -14.99 -21.84 -10.41
C GLU A 146 -14.50 -20.50 -9.84
N ARG A 147 -14.02 -20.50 -8.59
CA ARG A 147 -13.42 -19.33 -7.94
C ARG A 147 -12.17 -18.83 -8.66
N LEU A 148 -11.28 -19.74 -9.08
CA LEU A 148 -10.09 -19.38 -9.87
C LEU A 148 -10.49 -18.70 -11.18
N THR A 149 -11.50 -19.22 -11.87
CA THR A 149 -11.97 -18.66 -13.14
C THR A 149 -12.53 -17.25 -12.94
N ALA A 150 -13.34 -17.02 -11.90
CA ALA A 150 -13.86 -15.70 -11.56
C ALA A 150 -12.73 -14.69 -11.26
N LEU A 151 -11.76 -15.08 -10.43
CA LEU A 151 -10.62 -14.21 -10.10
C LEU A 151 -9.76 -13.87 -11.33
N LEU A 152 -9.52 -14.83 -12.22
CA LEU A 152 -8.75 -14.59 -13.43
C LEU A 152 -9.43 -13.56 -14.34
N LYS A 153 -10.77 -13.54 -14.43
CA LYS A 153 -11.51 -12.51 -15.17
C LYS A 153 -11.26 -11.11 -14.61
N LEU A 154 -11.25 -10.94 -13.29
CA LEU A 154 -10.94 -9.66 -12.65
C LEU A 154 -9.48 -9.25 -12.89
N ILE A 155 -8.54 -10.19 -12.76
CA ILE A 155 -7.12 -9.93 -12.99
C ILE A 155 -6.84 -9.52 -14.44
N GLU A 156 -7.58 -10.05 -15.41
CA GLU A 156 -7.46 -9.61 -16.81
C GLU A 156 -7.77 -8.12 -16.99
N VAL A 157 -8.69 -7.55 -16.21
CA VAL A 157 -8.97 -6.09 -16.21
C VAL A 157 -7.72 -5.30 -15.81
N ALA A 158 -7.02 -5.76 -14.77
CA ALA A 158 -5.77 -5.15 -14.33
C ALA A 158 -4.64 -5.31 -15.37
N GLN A 159 -4.51 -6.47 -16.02
CA GLN A 159 -3.53 -6.68 -17.09
C GLN A 159 -3.77 -5.76 -18.29
N ARG A 160 -5.03 -5.59 -18.72
CA ARG A 160 -5.41 -4.66 -19.80
C ARG A 160 -5.08 -3.21 -19.45
N SER A 161 -5.07 -2.88 -18.16
CA SER A 161 -4.66 -1.58 -17.62
C SER A 161 -3.16 -1.45 -17.36
N ARG A 162 -2.36 -2.45 -17.79
CA ARG A 162 -0.89 -2.52 -17.66
C ARG A 162 -0.38 -2.57 -16.23
N LEU A 163 -1.20 -2.99 -15.28
CA LEU A 163 -0.79 -3.21 -13.90
C LEU A 163 0.09 -4.46 -13.80
N ARG A 164 1.14 -4.37 -12.96
CA ARG A 164 1.98 -5.54 -12.67
C ARG A 164 1.24 -6.49 -11.74
N ILE A 165 0.98 -7.71 -12.20
CA ILE A 165 0.37 -8.75 -11.36
C ILE A 165 1.46 -9.60 -10.73
N MET A 166 1.41 -9.69 -9.41
CA MET A 166 2.31 -10.49 -8.60
C MET A 166 1.48 -11.47 -7.77
N VAL A 167 1.97 -12.70 -7.60
CA VAL A 167 1.21 -13.77 -6.96
C VAL A 167 2.03 -14.39 -5.84
N VAL A 168 1.41 -14.53 -4.67
CA VAL A 168 1.96 -15.31 -3.55
C VAL A 168 1.08 -16.54 -3.42
N ASP A 169 1.55 -17.68 -3.92
CA ASP A 169 0.89 -18.96 -3.67
C ASP A 169 1.50 -19.61 -2.44
N TYR A 170 0.68 -20.29 -1.65
CA TYR A 170 1.10 -20.97 -0.44
C TYR A 170 1.36 -22.45 -0.74
N ALA A 171 2.62 -22.78 -0.96
CA ALA A 171 3.11 -24.09 -1.39
C ALA A 171 4.40 -24.49 -0.64
N LYS A 172 4.42 -25.72 -0.14
CA LYS A 172 5.52 -26.30 0.65
C LYS A 172 6.15 -27.51 -0.03
N SER A 173 5.36 -28.37 -0.65
CA SER A 173 5.90 -29.52 -1.38
C SER A 173 6.53 -29.09 -2.70
N ARG A 174 7.71 -29.64 -3.04
CA ARG A 174 8.46 -29.26 -4.26
C ARG A 174 7.61 -29.34 -5.53
N LYS A 175 6.80 -30.41 -5.64
CA LYS A 175 5.87 -30.61 -6.76
C LYS A 175 4.88 -29.46 -6.91
N ILE A 176 4.26 -29.01 -5.81
CA ILE A 176 3.28 -27.91 -5.87
C ILE A 176 3.97 -26.57 -6.08
N VAL A 177 5.16 -26.36 -5.50
CA VAL A 177 5.99 -25.18 -5.79
C VAL A 177 6.28 -25.06 -7.29
N ASP A 178 6.73 -26.13 -7.94
CA ASP A 178 7.01 -26.14 -9.38
C ASP A 178 5.74 -25.92 -10.22
N GLN A 179 4.62 -26.52 -9.81
CA GLN A 179 3.32 -26.34 -10.47
C GLN A 179 2.82 -24.88 -10.37
N SER A 180 2.94 -24.26 -9.19
CA SER A 180 2.61 -22.85 -8.99
C SER A 180 3.45 -21.94 -9.89
N TYR A 181 4.78 -22.08 -9.90
CA TYR A 181 5.63 -21.29 -10.78
C TYR A 181 5.28 -21.47 -12.27
N LYS A 182 5.00 -22.71 -12.70
CA LYS A 182 4.59 -23.00 -14.08
C LYS A 182 3.23 -22.38 -14.42
N ALA A 183 2.25 -22.44 -13.53
CA ALA A 183 0.91 -21.87 -13.74
C ALA A 183 0.96 -20.34 -13.84
N ASN A 184 1.70 -19.69 -12.94
CA ASN A 184 1.90 -18.25 -12.94
C ASN A 184 2.67 -17.77 -14.18
N ALA A 185 3.75 -18.46 -14.56
CA ALA A 185 4.54 -18.12 -15.74
C ALA A 185 3.71 -18.16 -17.04
N LYS A 186 2.80 -19.13 -17.19
CA LYS A 186 1.87 -19.22 -18.34
C LYS A 186 0.95 -18.00 -18.46
N LYS A 187 0.65 -17.32 -17.35
CA LYS A 187 -0.17 -16.10 -17.32
C LYS A 187 0.67 -14.81 -17.38
N GLY A 188 2.00 -14.92 -17.38
CA GLY A 188 2.91 -13.78 -17.35
C GLY A 188 3.04 -13.10 -15.99
N PHE A 189 2.61 -13.77 -14.91
CA PHE A 189 2.69 -13.24 -13.55
C PHE A 189 4.08 -13.44 -12.97
N VAL A 190 4.50 -12.53 -12.08
CA VAL A 190 5.65 -12.77 -11.20
C VAL A 190 5.14 -13.45 -9.96
N SER A 191 5.67 -14.61 -9.61
CA SER A 191 5.19 -15.35 -8.46
C SER A 191 6.26 -15.61 -7.41
N PHE A 192 5.80 -15.84 -6.19
CA PHE A 192 6.56 -16.32 -5.06
C PHE A 192 5.77 -17.48 -4.42
N ALA A 193 6.42 -18.62 -4.24
CA ALA A 193 5.85 -19.75 -3.53
C ALA A 193 6.25 -19.68 -2.05
N ALA A 194 5.32 -19.24 -1.21
CA ALA A 194 5.48 -19.13 0.24
C ALA A 194 5.23 -20.47 0.93
N ASN A 195 6.02 -20.80 1.94
CA ASN A 195 5.89 -22.06 2.70
C ASN A 195 5.06 -21.95 3.98
N ALA A 196 4.47 -20.78 4.26
CA ALA A 196 3.69 -20.46 5.45
C ALA A 196 2.75 -19.27 5.17
N HIS A 197 1.78 -19.01 6.06
CA HIS A 197 0.82 -17.90 5.96
C HIS A 197 1.13 -16.78 6.96
N GLY A 198 0.59 -15.59 6.73
CA GLY A 198 0.53 -14.52 7.72
C GLY A 198 1.89 -14.23 8.36
N LEU A 199 1.93 -14.13 9.70
CA LEU A 199 3.15 -13.85 10.46
C LEU A 199 4.18 -14.99 10.45
N ASP A 200 3.80 -16.21 10.02
CA ASP A 200 4.75 -17.31 9.84
C ASP A 200 5.60 -17.20 8.56
N LEU A 201 5.35 -16.18 7.73
CA LEU A 201 6.24 -15.74 6.63
C LEU A 201 7.54 -15.11 7.19
N ALA A 202 8.29 -15.92 7.95
CA ALA A 202 9.43 -15.54 8.77
C ALA A 202 10.75 -16.22 8.32
N ALA A 203 10.76 -16.83 7.13
CA ALA A 203 11.91 -17.55 6.60
C ALA A 203 11.94 -17.50 5.06
N ILE A 204 13.14 -17.55 4.49
CA ILE A 204 13.30 -17.76 3.03
C ILE A 204 13.01 -19.23 2.74
N PRO A 205 12.08 -19.56 1.81
CA PRO A 205 11.80 -20.95 1.47
C PRO A 205 13.08 -21.69 1.00
N PRO A 206 13.32 -22.94 1.46
CA PRO A 206 14.52 -23.69 1.10
C PRO A 206 14.51 -24.20 -0.35
N TYR A 207 13.34 -24.19 -1.00
CA TYR A 207 13.15 -24.60 -2.38
C TYR A 207 12.27 -23.58 -3.13
N PRO A 208 12.63 -23.19 -4.36
CA PRO A 208 13.90 -23.48 -5.04
C PRO A 208 15.08 -22.83 -4.30
N ARG A 209 16.29 -23.44 -4.40
CA ARG A 209 17.49 -22.95 -3.69
C ARG A 209 17.89 -21.52 -4.11
N ARG A 210 17.52 -21.13 -5.33
CA ARG A 210 17.76 -19.82 -5.92
C ARG A 210 16.44 -19.26 -6.44
N PRO A 211 16.24 -17.93 -6.47
CA PRO A 211 15.05 -17.33 -7.06
C PRO A 211 14.83 -17.82 -8.50
N ILE A 212 13.58 -18.12 -8.85
CA ILE A 212 13.20 -18.34 -10.25
C ILE A 212 13.43 -17.03 -11.02
N ASN A 213 13.92 -17.09 -12.26
CA ASN A 213 14.26 -15.91 -13.07
C ASN A 213 15.25 -14.95 -12.40
N GLU A 214 16.23 -15.49 -11.67
CA GLU A 214 17.29 -14.70 -11.04
C GLU A 214 18.02 -13.81 -12.05
N ASN A 215 18.30 -12.56 -11.64
CA ASN A 215 18.84 -11.54 -12.52
C ASN A 215 19.84 -10.64 -11.77
N PRO A 216 21.07 -10.46 -12.27
CA PRO A 216 22.07 -9.62 -11.62
C PRO A 216 21.87 -8.11 -11.85
N LYS A 217 21.02 -7.72 -12.82
CA LYS A 217 20.83 -6.31 -13.17
C LYS A 217 20.17 -5.53 -12.03
N SER A 218 20.50 -4.25 -11.93
CA SER A 218 19.78 -3.31 -11.07
C SER A 218 18.34 -3.14 -11.52
N VAL A 219 17.42 -3.20 -10.57
CA VAL A 219 15.98 -3.03 -10.76
C VAL A 219 15.62 -1.62 -10.27
N LEU A 220 15.20 -0.77 -11.20
CA LEU A 220 14.89 0.64 -10.94
C LEU A 220 13.39 0.92 -10.99
N SER A 221 12.60 0.02 -11.57
CA SER A 221 11.15 0.14 -11.67
C SER A 221 10.46 -1.22 -11.46
N LEU A 222 9.18 -1.20 -11.11
CA LEU A 222 8.38 -2.41 -10.91
C LEU A 222 8.30 -3.29 -12.18
N LYS A 223 8.45 -2.69 -13.37
CA LYS A 223 8.44 -3.40 -14.66
C LYS A 223 9.65 -4.32 -14.83
N ASP A 224 10.77 -4.00 -14.17
CA ASP A 224 12.02 -4.77 -14.28
C ASP A 224 12.07 -5.97 -13.32
N VAL A 225 11.11 -6.07 -12.39
CA VAL A 225 11.04 -7.13 -11.38
C VAL A 225 10.67 -8.46 -12.05
N LYS A 226 11.54 -9.47 -11.93
CA LYS A 226 11.31 -10.83 -12.47
C LYS A 226 11.02 -11.87 -11.38
N ASN A 227 11.30 -11.55 -10.13
CA ASN A 227 11.07 -12.39 -8.96
C ASN A 227 11.02 -11.53 -7.70
N PHE A 228 10.42 -12.04 -6.63
CA PHE A 228 10.35 -11.31 -5.37
C PHE A 228 10.30 -12.25 -4.18
N LEU A 229 10.58 -11.70 -3.00
CA LEU A 229 10.44 -12.34 -1.72
C LEU A 229 9.45 -11.53 -0.88
N TYR A 230 8.55 -12.21 -0.18
CA TYR A 230 7.60 -11.60 0.74
C TYR A 230 7.76 -12.23 2.12
N LEU A 231 8.08 -11.40 3.11
CA LEU A 231 8.23 -11.77 4.51
C LEU A 231 7.36 -10.83 5.37
N ARG A 232 6.75 -11.38 6.41
CA ARG A 232 5.93 -10.62 7.37
C ARG A 232 6.56 -10.53 8.75
N GLU A 233 7.58 -11.32 9.02
CA GLU A 233 8.30 -11.30 10.28
C GLU A 233 9.81 -11.42 10.03
N SER A 234 10.59 -10.62 10.73
CA SER A 234 12.04 -10.51 10.59
C SER A 234 12.83 -10.91 11.84
N LEU A 235 12.18 -11.08 12.99
CA LEU A 235 12.83 -11.43 14.27
C LEU A 235 13.59 -12.76 14.23
N ARG A 236 13.14 -13.73 13.45
CA ARG A 236 13.83 -15.03 13.30
C ARG A 236 15.21 -14.92 12.65
N PHE A 237 15.54 -13.76 12.06
CA PHE A 237 16.84 -13.51 11.44
C PHE A 237 17.86 -12.84 12.37
N GLY A 238 17.54 -12.68 13.66
CA GLY A 238 18.41 -12.03 14.63
C GLY A 238 18.16 -10.53 14.68
N ARG A 239 19.22 -9.71 14.70
CA ARG A 239 19.09 -8.24 14.73
C ARG A 239 18.71 -7.67 13.36
N GLN A 240 18.25 -6.41 13.33
CA GLN A 240 17.88 -5.73 12.07
C GLN A 240 19.00 -5.72 11.01
N ASP A 241 20.27 -5.63 11.41
CA ASP A 241 21.41 -5.62 10.49
C ASP A 241 21.75 -7.02 9.98
N GLU A 242 21.61 -8.05 10.83
CA GLU A 242 21.73 -9.45 10.45
C GLU A 242 20.62 -9.84 9.46
N PHE A 243 19.38 -9.41 9.75
CA PHE A 243 18.26 -9.55 8.83
C PHE A 243 18.55 -8.87 7.47
N ALA A 244 18.96 -7.60 7.50
CA ALA A 244 19.23 -6.85 6.28
C ALA A 244 20.36 -7.49 5.46
N MET A 245 21.43 -7.95 6.11
CA MET A 245 22.52 -8.68 5.46
C MET A 245 22.08 -10.04 4.93
N LYS A 246 21.24 -10.78 5.66
CA LYS A 246 20.70 -12.05 5.19
C LYS A 246 19.87 -11.89 3.93
N MET A 247 19.06 -10.83 3.86
CA MET A 247 18.33 -10.49 2.65
C MET A 247 19.28 -10.01 1.56
N HIS A 248 20.30 -9.20 1.88
CA HIS A 248 21.33 -8.77 0.94
C HIS A 248 22.01 -9.97 0.25
N ASP A 249 22.25 -11.05 0.99
CA ASP A 249 22.85 -12.29 0.48
C ASP A 249 21.95 -13.11 -0.47
N THR A 250 20.78 -12.58 -0.84
CA THR A 250 19.89 -13.15 -1.85
C THR A 250 19.86 -12.30 -3.12
N ASN A 251 19.40 -12.89 -4.24
CA ASN A 251 19.31 -12.21 -5.53
C ASN A 251 17.86 -11.96 -5.98
N TYR A 252 16.97 -11.68 -5.02
CA TYR A 252 15.61 -11.28 -5.35
C TYR A 252 15.56 -9.89 -5.99
N ASP A 253 14.75 -9.69 -7.03
CA ASP A 253 14.58 -8.39 -7.71
C ASP A 253 13.76 -7.37 -6.89
N MET A 254 12.96 -7.88 -5.95
CA MET A 254 12.20 -7.09 -5.00
C MET A 254 12.05 -7.86 -3.68
N VAL A 255 12.08 -7.16 -2.55
CA VAL A 255 11.73 -7.72 -1.24
C VAL A 255 10.61 -6.90 -0.62
N ILE A 256 9.61 -7.58 -0.08
CA ILE A 256 8.50 -7.00 0.66
C ILE A 256 8.66 -7.46 2.12
N VAL A 257 8.71 -6.51 3.03
CA VAL A 257 8.99 -6.77 4.45
C VAL A 257 8.09 -5.91 5.34
N ASP A 258 7.92 -6.33 6.59
CA ASP A 258 7.31 -5.45 7.60
C ASP A 258 8.21 -4.22 7.86
N VAL A 259 7.58 -3.11 8.24
CA VAL A 259 8.28 -1.87 8.63
C VAL A 259 9.00 -2.07 9.96
N PHE A 260 8.47 -2.93 10.82
CA PHE A 260 8.97 -3.20 12.15
C PHE A 260 9.80 -4.48 12.21
N HIS A 261 10.87 -4.42 12.98
CA HIS A 261 11.67 -5.55 13.41
C HIS A 261 11.41 -5.76 14.90
N GLY A 262 10.45 -6.62 15.19
CA GLY A 262 9.79 -6.68 16.50
C GLY A 262 9.05 -5.38 16.79
N ARG A 263 9.40 -4.68 17.88
CA ARG A 263 8.75 -3.41 18.28
C ARG A 263 9.45 -2.15 17.76
N LYS A 264 10.55 -2.28 17.02
CA LYS A 264 11.34 -1.15 16.55
C LYS A 264 11.23 -1.02 15.02
N PRO A 265 11.03 0.19 14.48
CA PRO A 265 11.07 0.37 13.04
C PRO A 265 12.46 0.03 12.50
N LEU A 266 12.52 -0.51 11.29
CA LEU A 266 13.79 -0.72 10.59
C LEU A 266 14.52 0.61 10.42
N SER A 267 15.82 0.62 10.71
CA SER A 267 16.62 1.83 10.49
C SER A 267 16.75 2.11 8.99
N LYS A 268 16.94 3.39 8.64
CA LYS A 268 17.27 3.79 7.26
C LYS A 268 18.46 3.01 6.70
N ARG A 269 19.48 2.74 7.53
CA ARG A 269 20.63 1.91 7.13
C ARG A 269 20.23 0.49 6.77
N ALA A 270 19.38 -0.15 7.58
CA ALA A 270 18.87 -1.49 7.28
C ALA A 270 18.08 -1.50 5.97
N VAL A 271 17.18 -0.53 5.75
CA VAL A 271 16.41 -0.39 4.51
C VAL A 271 17.32 -0.15 3.29
N GLU A 272 18.37 0.66 3.42
CA GLU A 272 19.36 0.83 2.34
C GLU A 272 20.15 -0.45 2.06
N THR A 273 20.55 -1.21 3.08
CA THR A 273 21.18 -2.54 2.89
C THR A 273 20.23 -3.50 2.18
N LEU A 274 18.94 -3.48 2.52
CA LEU A 274 17.92 -4.29 1.84
C LEU A 274 17.84 -3.97 0.34
N LYS A 275 18.23 -2.80 -0.14
CA LYS A 275 18.13 -2.43 -1.56
C LYS A 275 19.20 -3.03 -2.47
N TYR A 276 20.12 -3.81 -1.94
CA TYR A 276 21.17 -4.44 -2.75
C TYR A 276 21.07 -5.96 -2.69
N LYS A 277 21.26 -6.59 -3.86
CA LYS A 277 21.40 -8.03 -4.03
C LYS A 277 22.83 -8.46 -3.72
N LYS A 278 23.03 -9.77 -3.53
CA LYS A 278 24.37 -10.37 -3.37
C LYS A 278 25.28 -10.09 -4.57
N THR A 279 24.69 -10.03 -5.75
CA THR A 279 25.37 -9.70 -7.01
C THR A 279 25.78 -8.23 -7.13
N GLY A 280 25.41 -7.37 -6.18
CA GLY A 280 25.68 -5.92 -6.21
C GLY A 280 24.62 -5.09 -6.95
N GLY A 281 23.71 -5.74 -7.70
CA GLY A 281 22.60 -5.06 -8.35
C GLY A 281 21.60 -4.48 -7.34
N ARG A 282 21.06 -3.29 -7.63
CA ARG A 282 19.98 -2.72 -6.82
C ARG A 282 18.69 -3.52 -6.99
N ARG A 283 17.86 -3.60 -5.95
CA ARG A 283 16.50 -4.15 -5.97
C ARG A 283 15.50 -3.19 -5.33
N LEU A 284 14.21 -3.42 -5.54
CA LEU A 284 13.15 -2.67 -4.86
C LEU A 284 12.90 -3.24 -3.46
N VAL A 285 12.57 -2.35 -2.52
CA VAL A 285 12.17 -2.72 -1.15
C VAL A 285 10.83 -2.08 -0.83
N LEU A 286 9.80 -2.88 -0.62
CA LEU A 286 8.45 -2.42 -0.30
C LEU A 286 8.13 -2.70 1.17
N ALA A 287 7.46 -1.76 1.82
CA ALA A 287 6.94 -1.91 3.17
C ALA A 287 5.53 -2.51 3.15
N TYR A 288 5.28 -3.52 3.98
CA TYR A 288 3.92 -3.93 4.29
C TYR A 288 3.23 -2.86 5.16
N MET A 289 2.00 -2.50 4.82
CA MET A 289 1.19 -1.53 5.56
C MET A 289 -0.27 -1.93 5.49
N ASN A 290 -0.93 -2.09 6.64
CA ASN A 290 -2.37 -2.36 6.70
C ASN A 290 -3.15 -1.04 6.88
N ILE A 291 -4.21 -0.84 6.10
CA ILE A 291 -5.03 0.38 6.12
C ILE A 291 -6.49 0.13 6.51
N GLY A 292 -6.90 -1.14 6.60
CA GLY A 292 -8.26 -1.55 6.95
C GLY A 292 -8.39 -2.11 8.35
N THR A 293 -7.28 -2.26 9.07
CA THR A 293 -7.23 -2.69 10.47
C THR A 293 -6.15 -1.93 11.23
N ALA A 294 -6.32 -1.81 12.55
CA ALA A 294 -5.33 -1.24 13.48
C ALA A 294 -5.01 -2.25 14.57
N ALA A 295 -3.73 -2.46 14.89
CA ALA A 295 -3.33 -3.33 15.97
C ALA A 295 -2.97 -2.55 17.25
N SER A 296 -3.29 -3.11 18.41
CA SER A 296 -3.03 -2.54 19.74
C SER A 296 -1.54 -2.33 20.01
N TYR A 297 -0.68 -3.06 19.30
CA TYR A 297 0.77 -3.00 19.37
C TYR A 297 1.42 -2.07 18.32
N ASP A 298 0.64 -1.46 17.43
CA ASP A 298 1.17 -0.52 16.44
C ASP A 298 1.63 0.78 17.10
N PHE A 299 2.66 1.41 16.54
CA PHE A 299 3.29 2.61 17.10
C PHE A 299 2.35 3.83 17.25
N TYR A 300 1.28 3.89 16.45
CA TYR A 300 0.30 4.98 16.49
C TYR A 300 -0.83 4.72 17.49
N TRP A 301 -0.92 3.50 18.03
CA TRP A 301 -1.99 3.14 18.96
C TRP A 301 -1.89 3.98 20.22
N LYS A 302 -3.01 4.59 20.64
CA LYS A 302 -3.06 5.38 21.86
C LYS A 302 -3.60 4.54 23.01
N LYS A 303 -3.12 4.79 24.22
CA LYS A 303 -3.46 3.99 25.41
C LYS A 303 -4.97 3.96 25.69
N GLU A 304 -5.68 5.04 25.37
CA GLU A 304 -7.11 5.18 25.56
C GLU A 304 -7.97 4.50 24.48
N TRP A 305 -7.34 4.03 23.39
CA TRP A 305 -8.02 3.37 22.29
C TRP A 305 -8.46 1.95 22.67
N ARG A 306 -9.68 1.61 22.26
CA ARG A 306 -10.34 0.31 22.43
C ARG A 306 -11.49 0.21 21.43
N GLU A 307 -12.09 -0.97 21.30
CA GLU A 307 -13.30 -1.15 20.49
C GLU A 307 -14.36 -0.07 20.81
N GLY A 308 -14.89 0.56 19.76
CA GLY A 308 -15.85 1.66 19.83
C GLY A 308 -15.29 3.01 20.28
N SER A 309 -13.99 3.11 20.64
CA SER A 309 -13.37 4.35 21.11
C SER A 309 -11.92 4.49 20.65
N PRO A 310 -11.63 5.34 19.64
CA PRO A 310 -12.55 6.19 18.89
C PRO A 310 -13.56 5.37 18.09
N ARG A 311 -14.67 6.00 17.68
CA ARG A 311 -15.77 5.31 16.98
C ARG A 311 -15.32 4.53 15.74
N TRP A 312 -14.25 4.98 15.09
CA TRP A 312 -13.70 4.31 13.92
C TRP A 312 -12.91 3.03 14.23
N ILE A 313 -12.67 2.67 15.50
CA ILE A 313 -12.15 1.36 15.91
C ILE A 313 -13.34 0.44 16.16
N ASN A 314 -13.47 -0.59 15.33
CA ASN A 314 -14.59 -1.53 15.35
C ASN A 314 -14.17 -2.88 15.95
N THR A 315 -14.95 -3.94 15.72
CA THR A 315 -14.76 -5.28 16.27
C THR A 315 -13.32 -5.80 16.04
N PRO A 316 -12.72 -6.49 17.02
CA PRO A 316 -11.48 -7.23 16.80
C PRO A 316 -11.65 -8.33 15.74
N LEU A 317 -10.58 -8.67 15.04
CA LEU A 317 -10.56 -9.84 14.17
C LEU A 317 -10.69 -11.11 15.00
N ARG A 318 -11.36 -12.12 14.44
CA ARG A 318 -11.54 -13.41 15.11
C ARG A 318 -10.24 -14.18 15.31
N ASP A 319 -9.27 -14.04 14.41
CA ASP A 319 -7.98 -14.73 14.45
C ASP A 319 -6.87 -13.93 15.16
N ASP A 320 -7.04 -12.61 15.29
CA ASP A 320 -6.11 -11.69 15.97
C ASP A 320 -6.89 -10.70 16.87
N PRO A 321 -7.17 -11.03 18.14
CA PRO A 321 -7.99 -10.19 19.02
C PRO A 321 -7.31 -8.86 19.41
N ASP A 322 -6.02 -8.71 19.13
CA ASP A 322 -5.27 -7.48 19.31
C ASP A 322 -5.36 -6.55 18.10
N ARG A 323 -6.06 -6.96 17.04
CA ARG A 323 -6.20 -6.20 15.80
C ARG A 323 -7.68 -5.97 15.50
N TYR A 324 -8.02 -4.74 15.18
CA TYR A 324 -9.39 -4.26 15.08
C TYR A 324 -9.68 -3.78 13.65
N TYR A 325 -10.87 -4.06 13.13
CA TYR A 325 -11.34 -3.37 11.93
C TYR A 325 -11.40 -1.87 12.20
N VAL A 326 -11.12 -1.08 11.17
CA VAL A 326 -11.25 0.37 11.26
C VAL A 326 -12.10 0.91 10.12
N GLU A 327 -12.93 1.91 10.43
CA GLU A 327 -13.67 2.68 9.43
C GLU A 327 -12.66 3.43 8.53
N TYR A 328 -12.20 2.79 7.47
CA TYR A 328 -11.08 3.30 6.66
C TYR A 328 -11.40 4.60 5.91
N TRP A 329 -12.69 4.92 5.75
CA TRP A 329 -13.18 6.20 5.23
C TRP A 329 -13.12 7.33 6.27
N ASN A 330 -12.93 7.01 7.56
CA ASN A 330 -12.93 8.02 8.61
C ASN A 330 -11.70 8.95 8.49
N PRO A 331 -11.89 10.28 8.40
CA PRO A 331 -10.78 11.21 8.22
C PRO A 331 -9.71 11.16 9.31
N GLU A 332 -10.08 10.85 10.56
CA GLU A 332 -9.11 10.75 11.67
C GLU A 332 -8.21 9.53 11.51
N TRP A 333 -8.76 8.39 11.06
CA TRP A 333 -7.95 7.23 10.69
C TRP A 333 -7.07 7.53 9.47
N GLN A 334 -7.61 8.17 8.44
CA GLN A 334 -6.81 8.53 7.26
C GLN A 334 -5.62 9.43 7.62
N LYS A 335 -5.75 10.33 8.61
CA LYS A 335 -4.64 11.15 9.13
C LYS A 335 -3.56 10.33 9.86
N VAL A 336 -3.92 9.20 10.47
CA VAL A 336 -2.94 8.27 11.06
C VAL A 336 -2.08 7.64 9.96
N ILE A 337 -2.69 7.28 8.83
CA ILE A 337 -2.01 6.61 7.73
C ILE A 337 -1.26 7.60 6.81
N THR A 338 -1.89 8.70 6.39
CA THR A 338 -1.38 9.59 5.34
C THR A 338 -1.64 11.08 5.62
N GLY A 339 -1.08 11.96 4.77
CA GLY A 339 -1.45 13.37 4.71
C GLY A 339 -0.69 14.32 5.65
N ASN A 340 0.20 13.83 6.54
CA ASN A 340 1.00 14.70 7.39
C ASN A 340 2.36 14.07 7.81
N PRO A 341 3.31 14.87 8.34
CA PRO A 341 4.65 14.37 8.72
C PRO A 341 4.71 13.38 9.90
N LYS A 342 3.59 13.16 10.60
CA LYS A 342 3.48 12.17 11.69
C LYS A 342 2.76 10.89 11.24
N SER A 343 2.31 10.83 9.99
CA SER A 343 1.54 9.70 9.47
C SER A 343 2.44 8.50 9.19
N PHE A 344 1.87 7.29 9.22
CA PHE A 344 2.59 6.05 9.00
C PHE A 344 3.32 6.03 7.64
N LEU A 345 2.63 6.39 6.57
CA LEU A 345 3.20 6.46 5.22
C LEU A 345 4.36 7.46 5.11
N TYR A 346 4.29 8.60 5.81
CA TYR A 346 5.42 9.54 5.85
C TYR A 346 6.65 8.88 6.45
N GLY A 347 6.49 8.16 7.57
CA GLY A 347 7.56 7.39 8.19
C GLY A 347 8.18 6.36 7.25
N ILE A 348 7.36 5.63 6.48
CA ILE A 348 7.81 4.64 5.48
C ILE A 348 8.66 5.32 4.40
N VAL A 349 8.18 6.43 3.82
CA VAL A 349 8.93 7.18 2.79
C VAL A 349 10.26 7.70 3.35
N ARG A 350 10.28 8.22 4.58
CA ARG A 350 11.49 8.76 5.22
C ARG A 350 12.51 7.69 5.61
N GLN A 351 12.07 6.49 5.94
CA GLN A 351 12.96 5.33 6.15
C GLN A 351 13.66 4.89 4.86
N GLY A 352 13.14 5.27 3.70
CA GLY A 352 13.78 5.07 2.41
C GLY A 352 13.15 3.97 1.57
N PHE A 353 12.06 3.33 2.00
CA PHE A 353 11.36 2.32 1.20
C PHE A 353 11.02 2.82 -0.21
N ASP A 354 11.01 1.92 -1.19
CA ASP A 354 10.70 2.24 -2.58
C ASP A 354 9.20 2.17 -2.89
N GLY A 355 8.42 1.57 -2.00
CA GLY A 355 6.98 1.51 -2.12
C GLY A 355 6.29 0.87 -0.93
N VAL A 356 4.99 0.66 -1.06
CA VAL A 356 4.14 -0.05 -0.10
C VAL A 356 3.37 -1.19 -0.75
N LEU A 357 3.26 -2.30 -0.01
CA LEU A 357 2.21 -3.29 -0.16
C LEU A 357 1.08 -2.95 0.82
N ILE A 358 -0.09 -2.60 0.30
CA ILE A 358 -1.24 -2.15 1.08
C ILE A 358 -2.18 -3.32 1.35
N ASP A 359 -2.38 -3.65 2.62
CA ASP A 359 -3.30 -4.68 3.08
C ASP A 359 -4.51 -4.05 3.81
N GLY A 360 -5.49 -4.87 4.19
CA GLY A 360 -6.73 -4.44 4.83
C GLY A 360 -7.88 -4.22 3.86
N ILE A 361 -7.73 -4.63 2.60
CA ILE A 361 -8.79 -4.48 1.58
C ILE A 361 -10.04 -5.29 1.96
N LYS A 362 -9.87 -6.42 2.67
CA LYS A 362 -10.98 -7.24 3.19
C LYS A 362 -11.97 -6.45 4.07
N ALA A 363 -11.54 -5.34 4.68
CA ALA A 363 -12.42 -4.48 5.46
C ALA A 363 -13.59 -3.94 4.62
N THR A 364 -13.46 -3.81 3.29
CA THR A 364 -14.59 -3.41 2.44
C THR A 364 -15.75 -4.39 2.55
N LYS A 365 -15.49 -5.69 2.46
CA LYS A 365 -16.52 -6.74 2.57
C LYS A 365 -17.14 -6.78 3.96
N TYR A 366 -16.33 -6.64 5.00
CA TYR A 366 -16.80 -6.58 6.39
C TYR A 366 -17.85 -5.48 6.58
N PHE A 367 -17.54 -4.25 6.16
CA PHE A 367 -18.48 -3.14 6.32
C PHE A 367 -19.65 -3.17 5.34
N SER A 368 -19.45 -3.63 4.09
CA SER A 368 -20.55 -3.84 3.13
C SER A 368 -21.58 -4.87 3.62
N ARG A 369 -21.21 -5.77 4.52
CA ARG A 369 -22.10 -6.76 5.14
C ARG A 369 -22.62 -6.34 6.52
N GLY A 370 -22.48 -5.07 6.89
CA GLY A 370 -22.97 -4.58 8.19
C GLY A 370 -22.12 -5.00 9.40
N GLY A 371 -20.85 -5.38 9.18
CA GLY A 371 -19.93 -5.73 10.27
C GLY A 371 -19.87 -7.22 10.60
N GLU A 372 -20.27 -8.08 9.67
CA GLU A 372 -20.17 -9.54 9.81
C GLU A 372 -18.94 -10.09 9.08
N GLU A 373 -18.10 -10.85 9.77
CA GLU A 373 -17.02 -11.60 9.14
C GLU A 373 -17.60 -12.77 8.33
N GLU A 374 -16.99 -13.07 7.17
CA GLU A 374 -17.34 -14.26 6.41
C GLU A 374 -16.93 -15.49 7.22
N GLU A 375 -17.89 -16.35 7.58
CA GLU A 375 -17.55 -17.69 8.04
C GLU A 375 -16.89 -18.42 6.88
N GLU A 376 -15.57 -18.61 6.95
CA GLU A 376 -14.90 -19.48 6.00
C GLU A 376 -15.38 -20.91 6.27
N GLU A 377 -16.47 -21.31 5.61
CA GLU A 377 -16.96 -22.69 5.68
C GLU A 377 -15.80 -23.64 5.35
N GLU A 378 -15.37 -24.41 6.36
CA GLU A 378 -14.56 -25.62 6.17
C GLU A 378 -15.41 -26.61 5.39
N ILE A 379 -15.45 -26.45 4.07
CA ILE A 379 -15.94 -27.51 3.20
C ILE A 379 -14.86 -28.60 3.23
N GLU A 380 -14.96 -29.49 4.21
CA GLU A 380 -14.33 -30.81 4.19
C GLU A 380 -14.91 -31.59 3.00
N GLN A 381 -14.25 -31.53 1.84
CA GLN A 381 -14.36 -32.56 0.79
C GLN A 381 -13.01 -32.79 0.11
#